data_AF-A0A0D7BN57-F1
#
_entry.id   AF-A0A0D7BN57-F1
#
_cell.length_a   1.000
_cell.length_b   1.000
_cell.length_c   1.000
_cell.angle_alpha   90.00
_cell.angle_beta   90.00
_cell.angle_gamma   90.00
#
_symmetry.space_group_name_H-M   'P 1'
#
loop_
_entity.id
_entity.type
_entity.pdbx_description
1 polymer ?
#
loop_
_entity_poly.entity_id
_entity_poly.type
_entity_poly.pdbx_seq_one_letter_code
_entity_poly.pdbx_strand_id
1 'polypeptide(L)'
;MSDAQLLKEAVTMAAALAQNLRISKPLPVDTDFTDAESIEVQTQIKALAILPRRVLDAIYLAFTAKYLAALVEALKKASLSTQKTAVSAWIQAISILPEPKNNSYLRRFLLNNDLVAGLPNLIVERFLAGITWAKPDGLGNICSLIMNTLQWCDTALGDDGHASVSKANREALEKKLAEYIERFKAAGKDMSRRDVRPDLDTIELNRLHGMLRAIEHMPGPPGTTGYYLKSTKDYLLGQIPGQEECDLCMDEEAAHVCSRCKSVRYCSTECQGKAWKEGHRMRCFTCAF
;
A
#
# COMPACT_ATOMS: atom_id res chain seq x y z
N MET A 1 -5.02 -12.55 26.14
CA MET A 1 -5.16 -11.09 25.93
C MET A 1 -6.55 -10.81 25.37
N SER A 2 -7.28 -9.84 25.91
CA SER A 2 -8.60 -9.47 25.39
C SER A 2 -8.48 -8.66 24.09
N ASP A 3 -9.54 -8.64 23.27
CA ASP A 3 -9.59 -7.81 22.05
C ASP A 3 -9.33 -6.32 22.33
N ALA A 4 -9.85 -5.80 23.44
CA ALA A 4 -9.63 -4.42 23.83
C ALA A 4 -8.16 -4.12 24.15
N GLN A 5 -7.48 -5.05 24.81
CA GLN A 5 -6.05 -4.93 25.10
C GLN A 5 -5.23 -5.03 23.80
N LEU A 6 -5.55 -5.99 22.93
CA LEU A 6 -4.87 -6.14 21.63
C LEU A 6 -5.03 -4.86 20.79
N LEU A 7 -6.21 -4.26 20.77
CA LEU A 7 -6.45 -3.02 20.03
C LEU A 7 -5.63 -1.85 20.59
N LYS A 8 -5.54 -1.74 21.92
CA LYS A 8 -4.71 -0.72 22.58
C LYS A 8 -3.24 -0.90 22.23
N GLU A 9 -2.74 -2.12 22.29
CA GLU A 9 -1.37 -2.46 21.90
C GLU A 9 -1.13 -2.16 20.41
N ALA A 10 -2.07 -2.51 19.53
CA ALA A 10 -1.98 -2.22 18.11
C ALA A 10 -1.85 -0.72 17.80
N VAL A 11 -2.67 0.11 18.45
CA VAL A 11 -2.60 1.58 18.34
C VAL A 11 -1.27 2.11 18.88
N THR A 12 -0.75 1.51 19.96
CA THR A 12 0.53 1.90 20.56
C THR A 12 1.69 1.57 19.62
N MET A 13 1.72 0.37 19.04
CA MET A 13 2.75 -0.04 18.09
C MET A 13 2.69 0.78 16.79
N ALA A 14 1.49 1.09 16.30
CA ALA A 14 1.32 2.00 15.15
C ALA A 14 1.86 3.41 15.43
N ALA A 15 1.62 3.94 16.64
CA ALA A 15 2.16 5.23 17.05
C ALA A 15 3.70 5.22 17.18
N ALA A 16 4.26 4.14 17.73
CA ALA A 16 5.70 3.94 17.79
C ALA A 16 6.33 3.90 16.39
N LEU A 17 5.71 3.18 15.44
CA LEU A 17 6.19 3.14 14.06
C LEU A 17 6.16 4.54 13.41
N ALA A 18 5.07 5.29 13.63
CA ALA A 18 4.97 6.65 13.12
C ALA A 18 6.01 7.60 13.73
N GLN A 19 6.34 7.43 15.01
CA GLN A 19 7.40 8.19 15.69
C GLN A 19 8.77 7.89 15.08
N ASN A 20 9.10 6.61 14.88
CA ASN A 20 10.39 6.18 14.34
C ASN A 20 10.55 6.60 12.87
N LEU A 21 9.45 6.65 12.12
CA LEU A 21 9.43 7.21 10.76
C LEU A 21 9.44 8.75 10.73
N ARG A 22 9.60 9.43 11.88
CA ARG A 22 9.61 10.90 11.98
C ARG A 22 8.34 11.58 11.45
N ILE A 23 7.20 10.91 11.44
CA ILE A 23 5.94 11.49 10.94
C ILE A 23 5.46 12.62 11.86
N SER A 24 5.50 12.41 13.18
CA SER A 24 5.07 13.40 14.18
C SER A 24 6.10 14.51 14.41
N LYS A 25 7.35 14.29 14.02
CA LYS A 25 8.46 15.25 14.14
C LYS A 25 9.25 15.21 12.82
N PRO A 26 8.75 15.86 11.76
CA PRO A 26 9.34 15.79 10.43
C PRO A 26 10.82 16.17 10.44
N LEU A 27 11.59 15.54 9.55
CA LEU A 27 12.98 15.89 9.33
C LEU A 27 13.10 17.34 8.86
N PRO A 28 14.14 18.08 9.30
CA PRO A 28 14.49 19.33 8.66
C PRO A 28 14.76 19.14 7.17
N VAL A 29 14.64 20.23 6.42
CA VAL A 29 15.05 20.26 5.01
C VAL A 29 16.51 19.82 4.92
N ASP A 30 16.81 18.97 3.93
CA ASP A 30 18.15 18.44 3.65
C ASP A 30 18.81 17.62 4.76
N THR A 31 18.03 17.12 5.71
CA THR A 31 18.50 16.20 6.74
C THR A 31 17.92 14.81 6.52
N ASP A 32 18.78 13.80 6.37
CA ASP A 32 18.39 12.40 6.27
C ASP A 32 18.22 11.76 7.67
N PHE A 33 17.73 10.52 7.71
CA PHE A 33 17.89 9.67 8.88
C PHE A 33 19.36 9.44 9.20
N THR A 34 19.68 9.49 10.49
CA THR A 34 20.91 8.91 11.03
C THR A 34 20.88 7.40 10.90
N ASP A 35 22.06 6.76 10.94
CA ASP A 35 22.17 5.30 10.94
C ASP A 35 21.37 4.66 12.08
N ALA A 36 21.37 5.31 13.26
CA ALA A 36 20.63 4.84 14.43
C ALA A 36 19.11 4.83 14.19
N GLU A 37 18.56 5.91 13.62
CA GLU A 37 17.14 6.00 13.28
C GLU A 37 16.76 4.98 12.22
N SER A 38 17.60 4.80 11.20
CA SER A 38 17.39 3.79 10.16
C SER A 38 17.35 2.38 10.77
N ILE A 39 18.31 2.04 11.65
CA ILE A 39 18.33 0.76 12.37
C ILE A 39 17.08 0.57 13.24
N GLU A 40 16.63 1.62 13.93
CA GLU A 40 15.45 1.56 14.78
C GLU A 40 14.18 1.26 13.98
N VAL A 41 13.97 1.96 12.85
CA VAL A 41 12.86 1.67 11.93
C VAL A 41 12.91 0.23 11.43
N GLN A 42 14.07 -0.23 10.97
CA GLN A 42 14.22 -1.59 10.44
C GLN A 42 14.04 -2.67 11.51
N THR A 43 14.53 -2.42 12.73
CA THR A 43 14.33 -3.32 13.87
C THR A 43 12.85 -3.46 14.19
N GLN A 44 12.11 -2.35 14.17
CA GLN A 44 10.68 -2.38 14.41
C GLN A 44 9.91 -3.10 13.30
N ILE A 45 10.20 -2.84 12.02
CA ILE A 45 9.56 -3.55 10.90
C ILE A 45 9.81 -5.07 11.00
N LYS A 46 11.04 -5.49 11.29
CA LYS A 46 11.38 -6.91 11.53
C LYS A 46 10.59 -7.50 12.70
N ALA A 47 10.45 -6.76 13.80
CA ALA A 47 9.69 -7.20 14.95
C ALA A 47 8.18 -7.31 14.67
N LEU A 48 7.63 -6.43 13.82
CA LEU A 48 6.23 -6.52 13.39
C LEU A 48 5.99 -7.76 12.51
N ALA A 49 6.94 -8.09 11.63
CA ALA A 49 6.81 -9.21 10.70
C ALA A 49 6.73 -10.60 11.36
N ILE A 50 7.13 -10.74 12.63
CA ILE A 50 7.02 -11.99 13.39
C ILE A 50 5.71 -12.12 14.18
N LEU A 51 4.88 -11.08 14.19
CA LEU A 51 3.61 -11.09 14.94
C LEU A 51 2.55 -11.95 14.24
N PRO A 52 1.58 -12.52 14.99
CA PRO A 52 0.42 -13.18 14.39
C PRO A 52 -0.33 -12.25 13.44
N ARG A 53 -0.77 -12.77 12.29
CA ARG A 53 -1.38 -11.96 11.22
C ARG A 53 -2.51 -11.06 11.71
N ARG A 54 -3.39 -11.57 12.58
CA ARG A 54 -4.49 -10.81 13.19
C ARG A 54 -4.02 -9.58 13.98
N VAL A 55 -2.90 -9.67 14.68
CA VAL A 55 -2.31 -8.55 15.43
C VAL A 55 -1.68 -7.56 14.46
N LEU A 56 -0.91 -8.07 13.50
CA LEU A 56 -0.23 -7.28 12.50
C LEU A 56 -1.21 -6.45 11.64
N ASP A 57 -2.32 -7.05 11.20
CA ASP A 57 -3.36 -6.36 10.45
C ASP A 57 -3.97 -5.22 11.29
N ALA A 58 -4.24 -5.44 12.58
CA ALA A 58 -4.76 -4.38 13.46
C ALA A 58 -3.76 -3.20 13.58
N ILE A 59 -2.46 -3.49 13.69
CA ILE A 59 -1.40 -2.47 13.74
C ILE A 59 -1.36 -1.67 12.44
N TYR A 60 -1.31 -2.35 11.29
CA TYR A 60 -1.24 -1.68 9.99
C TYR A 60 -2.51 -0.92 9.65
N LEU A 61 -3.69 -1.42 10.01
CA LEU A 61 -4.94 -0.67 9.85
C LEU A 61 -4.97 0.58 10.73
N ALA A 62 -4.53 0.48 11.99
CA ALA A 62 -4.38 1.63 12.87
C ALA A 62 -3.38 2.66 12.31
N PHE A 63 -2.24 2.19 11.79
CA PHE A 63 -1.23 3.03 11.17
C PHE A 63 -1.79 3.72 9.93
N THR A 64 -2.43 2.97 9.05
CA THR A 64 -3.00 3.48 7.80
C THR A 64 -4.06 4.54 8.07
N ALA A 65 -5.00 4.27 8.97
CA ALA A 65 -6.10 5.17 9.30
C ALA A 65 -5.61 6.51 9.87
N LYS A 66 -4.49 6.52 10.60
CA LYS A 66 -4.05 7.68 11.39
C LYS A 66 -2.84 8.42 10.80
N TYR A 67 -1.90 7.73 10.15
CA TYR A 67 -0.59 8.29 9.82
C TYR A 67 -0.25 8.24 8.32
N LEU A 68 -0.99 7.51 7.48
CA LEU A 68 -0.65 7.36 6.05
C LEU A 68 -0.60 8.72 5.32
N ALA A 69 -1.58 9.58 5.52
CA ALA A 69 -1.61 10.89 4.85
C ALA A 69 -0.39 11.74 5.22
N ALA A 70 -0.04 11.81 6.50
CA ALA A 70 1.14 12.55 6.95
C ALA A 70 2.45 11.94 6.44
N LEU A 71 2.55 10.61 6.37
CA LEU A 71 3.69 9.92 5.77
C LEU A 71 3.87 10.26 4.30
N VAL A 72 2.78 10.24 3.53
CA VAL A 72 2.80 10.60 2.10
C VAL A 72 3.17 12.07 1.90
N GLU A 73 2.68 12.97 2.75
CA GLU A 73 3.08 14.38 2.70
C GLU A 73 4.55 14.59 3.02
N ALA A 74 5.13 13.81 3.95
CA ALA A 74 6.57 13.81 4.19
C ALA A 74 7.34 13.31 2.95
N LEU A 75 6.88 12.21 2.35
CA LEU A 75 7.49 11.64 1.14
C LEU A 75 7.47 12.61 -0.06
N LYS A 76 6.35 13.33 -0.28
CA LYS A 76 6.22 14.34 -1.34
C LYS A 76 7.21 15.51 -1.17
N LYS A 77 7.52 15.89 0.07
CA LYS A 77 8.41 17.02 0.38
C LYS A 77 9.89 16.64 0.37
N ALA A 78 10.23 15.35 0.44
CA ALA A 78 11.61 14.93 0.56
C ALA A 78 12.36 14.86 -0.77
N SER A 79 13.65 15.21 -0.68
CA SER A 79 14.59 15.09 -1.79
C SER A 79 15.40 13.80 -1.70
N LEU A 80 15.53 13.08 -2.82
CA LEU A 80 16.43 11.92 -2.90
C LEU A 80 17.91 12.30 -2.74
N SER A 81 18.29 13.55 -3.05
CA SER A 81 19.70 13.98 -2.97
C SER A 81 20.17 14.12 -1.54
N THR A 82 19.25 14.43 -0.61
CA THR A 82 19.59 14.76 0.78
C THR A 82 18.88 13.88 1.81
N GLN A 83 17.84 13.13 1.42
CA GLN A 83 17.01 12.33 2.34
C GLN A 83 16.76 10.90 1.81
N LYS A 84 17.77 10.29 1.18
CA LYS A 84 17.65 8.99 0.52
C LYS A 84 17.20 7.88 1.47
N THR A 85 17.70 7.86 2.69
CA THR A 85 17.43 6.82 3.70
C THR A 85 16.01 6.95 4.22
N ALA A 86 15.57 8.16 4.53
CA ALA A 86 14.21 8.46 4.95
C ALA A 86 13.20 8.11 3.85
N VAL A 87 13.44 8.54 2.60
CA VAL A 87 12.59 8.20 1.45
C VAL A 87 12.44 6.68 1.27
N SER A 88 13.56 5.95 1.38
CA SER A 88 13.57 4.49 1.30
C SER A 88 12.73 3.85 2.40
N ALA A 89 12.91 4.31 3.65
CA ALA A 89 12.17 3.82 4.81
C ALA A 89 10.66 4.11 4.73
N TRP A 90 10.27 5.29 4.24
CA TRP A 90 8.86 5.65 4.07
C TRP A 90 8.18 4.83 2.98
N ILE A 91 8.84 4.63 1.83
CA ILE A 91 8.30 3.77 0.76
C ILE A 91 8.18 2.33 1.26
N GLN A 92 9.17 1.83 1.99
CA GLN A 92 9.10 0.50 2.60
C GLN A 92 7.91 0.39 3.56
N ALA A 93 7.72 1.37 4.45
CA ALA A 93 6.60 1.39 5.39
C ALA A 93 5.22 1.41 4.71
N ILE A 94 5.09 2.04 3.53
CA ILE A 94 3.86 1.98 2.73
C ILE A 94 3.73 0.60 2.06
N SER A 95 4.82 0.04 1.56
CA SER A 95 4.83 -1.23 0.80
C SER A 95 4.43 -2.46 1.62
N ILE A 96 4.55 -2.39 2.94
CA ILE A 96 4.18 -3.49 3.86
C ILE A 96 2.74 -3.42 4.34
N LEU A 97 2.01 -2.36 4.01
CA LEU A 97 0.61 -2.24 4.38
C LEU A 97 -0.22 -3.31 3.65
N PRO A 98 -1.26 -3.88 4.29
CA PRO A 98 -2.12 -4.83 3.61
C PRO A 98 -2.74 -4.20 2.36
N GLU A 99 -2.90 -5.00 1.31
CA GLU A 99 -3.45 -4.55 0.03
C GLU A 99 -4.80 -3.84 0.21
N PRO A 100 -5.18 -2.90 -0.68
CA PRO A 100 -6.42 -2.13 -0.58
C PRO A 100 -7.69 -2.98 -0.44
N LYS A 101 -7.70 -4.22 -0.96
CA LYS A 101 -8.80 -5.17 -0.74
C LYS A 101 -9.03 -5.47 0.75
N ASN A 102 -7.94 -5.63 1.51
CA ASN A 102 -7.96 -5.96 2.94
C ASN A 102 -7.77 -4.73 3.85
N ASN A 103 -7.40 -3.59 3.28
CA ASN A 103 -7.16 -2.34 3.99
C ASN A 103 -8.05 -1.22 3.46
N SER A 104 -9.22 -1.06 4.06
CA SER A 104 -10.19 -0.03 3.65
C SER A 104 -9.66 1.40 3.75
N TYR A 105 -8.71 1.66 4.65
CA TYR A 105 -8.11 3.00 4.80
C TYR A 105 -7.14 3.29 3.65
N LEU A 106 -6.31 2.32 3.27
CA LEU A 106 -5.41 2.47 2.12
C LEU A 106 -6.23 2.61 0.83
N ARG A 107 -7.30 1.82 0.67
CA ARG A 107 -8.21 1.94 -0.46
C ARG A 107 -8.85 3.32 -0.55
N ARG A 108 -9.44 3.81 0.55
CA ARG A 108 -10.03 5.15 0.61
C ARG A 108 -9.02 6.24 0.31
N PHE A 109 -7.78 6.08 0.80
CA PHE A 109 -6.68 6.98 0.50
C PHE A 109 -6.38 7.01 -1.00
N LEU A 110 -6.16 5.84 -1.63
CA LEU A 110 -5.84 5.71 -3.05
C LEU A 110 -6.98 6.18 -3.99
N LEU A 111 -8.22 6.13 -3.53
CA LEU A 111 -9.39 6.64 -4.26
C LEU A 111 -9.59 8.16 -4.12
N ASN A 112 -8.85 8.84 -3.26
CA ASN A 112 -8.95 10.29 -3.07
C ASN A 112 -7.87 11.01 -3.89
N ASN A 113 -8.27 11.55 -5.05
CA ASN A 113 -7.37 12.20 -6.00
C ASN A 113 -6.56 13.35 -5.39
N ASP A 114 -7.11 14.12 -4.45
CA ASP A 114 -6.40 15.23 -3.82
C ASP A 114 -5.25 14.72 -2.94
N LEU A 115 -5.48 13.64 -2.18
CA LEU A 115 -4.48 13.05 -1.30
C LEU A 115 -3.36 12.35 -2.08
N VAL A 116 -3.69 11.69 -3.19
CA VAL A 116 -2.71 10.90 -3.98
C VAL A 116 -2.12 11.62 -5.18
N ALA A 117 -2.49 12.87 -5.44
CA ALA A 117 -1.91 13.65 -6.52
C ALA A 117 -0.36 13.57 -6.50
N GLY A 118 0.21 13.16 -7.63
CA GLY A 118 1.66 12.98 -7.83
C GLY A 118 2.29 11.74 -7.16
N LEU A 119 1.61 11.08 -6.22
CA LEU A 119 2.18 9.95 -5.48
C LEU A 119 2.56 8.74 -6.37
N PRO A 120 1.74 8.29 -7.34
CA PRO A 120 2.10 7.15 -8.19
C PRO A 120 3.41 7.38 -8.97
N ASN A 121 3.55 8.54 -9.61
CA ASN A 121 4.78 8.93 -10.31
C ASN A 121 5.96 9.01 -9.36
N LEU A 122 5.79 9.64 -8.19
CA LEU A 122 6.84 9.77 -7.19
C LEU A 122 7.40 8.41 -6.76
N ILE A 123 6.55 7.43 -6.45
CA ILE A 123 6.98 6.08 -6.06
C ILE A 123 7.77 5.41 -7.19
N VAL A 124 7.30 5.50 -8.43
CA VAL A 124 7.99 4.92 -9.60
C VAL A 124 9.33 5.59 -9.83
N GLU A 125 9.41 6.92 -9.77
CA GLU A 125 10.67 7.66 -9.91
C GLU A 125 11.68 7.28 -8.82
N ARG A 126 11.23 7.12 -7.57
CA ARG A 126 12.09 6.69 -6.46
C ARG A 126 12.59 5.26 -6.68
N PHE A 127 11.72 4.36 -7.16
CA PHE A 127 12.10 3.01 -7.56
C PHE A 127 13.14 3.01 -8.69
N LEU A 128 12.92 3.82 -9.74
CA LEU A 128 13.83 3.98 -10.86
C LEU A 128 15.19 4.54 -10.43
N ALA A 129 15.22 5.47 -9.47
CA ALA A 129 16.44 6.02 -8.89
C ALA A 129 17.22 5.06 -7.97
N GLY A 130 16.65 3.90 -7.63
CA GLY A 130 17.34 2.88 -6.83
C GLY A 130 17.35 3.20 -5.33
N ILE A 131 16.15 3.43 -4.76
CA ILE A 131 15.96 3.37 -3.31
C ILE A 131 16.48 2.05 -2.74
N THR A 132 16.92 2.11 -1.48
CA THR A 132 17.37 0.93 -0.75
C THR A 132 16.16 0.21 -0.17
N TRP A 133 16.15 -1.12 -0.20
CA TRP A 133 15.18 -1.92 0.54
C TRP A 133 15.90 -2.85 1.51
N ALA A 134 15.27 -3.10 2.65
CA ALA A 134 15.83 -3.92 3.72
C ALA A 134 14.87 -5.05 4.10
N LYS A 135 15.42 -6.21 4.47
CA LYS A 135 14.64 -7.36 4.96
C LYS A 135 13.86 -6.96 6.23
N PRO A 136 12.65 -7.50 6.49
CA PRO A 136 12.06 -8.68 5.85
C PRO A 136 11.43 -8.41 4.49
N ASP A 137 11.41 -7.15 4.07
CA ASP A 137 10.81 -6.72 2.82
C ASP A 137 11.75 -6.91 1.64
N GLY A 138 11.14 -6.99 0.47
CA GLY A 138 11.81 -7.21 -0.78
C GLY A 138 11.30 -6.30 -1.87
N LEU A 139 11.91 -6.47 -3.04
CA LEU A 139 11.53 -5.79 -4.27
C LEU A 139 10.07 -6.07 -4.63
N GLY A 140 9.56 -7.25 -4.28
CA GLY A 140 8.19 -7.67 -4.51
C GLY A 140 7.17 -6.80 -3.80
N ASN A 141 7.38 -6.42 -2.54
CA ASN A 141 6.45 -5.54 -1.80
C ASN A 141 6.33 -4.17 -2.47
N ILE A 142 7.44 -3.61 -2.96
CA ILE A 142 7.43 -2.33 -3.67
C ILE A 142 6.73 -2.48 -5.03
N CYS A 143 6.93 -3.60 -5.73
CA CYS A 143 6.19 -3.90 -6.95
C CYS A 143 4.69 -4.01 -6.68
N SER A 144 4.28 -4.68 -5.60
CA SER A 144 2.88 -4.74 -5.16
C SER A 144 2.33 -3.35 -4.81
N LEU A 145 3.11 -2.48 -4.18
CA LEU A 145 2.72 -1.09 -3.95
C LEU A 145 2.47 -0.33 -5.28
N ILE A 146 3.37 -0.46 -6.27
CA ILE A 146 3.19 0.16 -7.58
C ILE A 146 1.94 -0.41 -8.28
N MET A 147 1.71 -1.72 -8.21
CA MET A 147 0.48 -2.32 -8.74
C MET A 147 -0.77 -1.75 -8.04
N ASN A 148 -0.72 -1.56 -6.73
CA ASN A 148 -1.82 -0.96 -5.99
C ASN A 148 -2.09 0.49 -6.43
N THR A 149 -1.06 1.30 -6.71
CA THR A 149 -1.29 2.66 -7.21
C THR A 149 -1.82 2.68 -8.65
N LEU A 150 -1.41 1.73 -9.49
CA LEU A 150 -1.95 1.57 -10.85
C LEU A 150 -3.43 1.13 -10.83
N GLN A 151 -3.78 0.16 -9.98
CA GLN A 151 -5.13 -0.41 -9.93
C GLN A 151 -6.16 0.50 -9.27
N TRP A 152 -5.77 1.25 -8.23
CA TRP A 152 -6.75 1.96 -7.39
C TRP A 152 -6.83 3.46 -7.65
N CYS A 153 -5.72 4.12 -8.01
CA CYS A 153 -5.73 5.55 -8.31
C CYS A 153 -6.43 5.82 -9.65
N ASP A 154 -6.92 7.04 -9.81
CA ASP A 154 -7.53 7.50 -11.06
C ASP A 154 -6.49 7.57 -12.19
N THR A 155 -6.85 7.04 -13.38
CA THR A 155 -5.96 7.07 -14.54
C THR A 155 -5.78 8.49 -15.09
N ALA A 156 -6.66 9.43 -14.75
CA ALA A 156 -6.52 10.84 -15.07
C ALA A 156 -5.35 11.54 -14.35
N LEU A 157 -4.73 10.88 -13.36
CA LEU A 157 -3.52 11.40 -12.70
C LEU A 157 -2.25 11.22 -13.55
N GLY A 158 -2.29 10.34 -14.56
CA GLY A 158 -1.23 10.24 -15.56
C GLY A 158 -1.35 11.31 -16.65
N ASP A 159 -0.39 11.31 -17.57
CA ASP A 159 -0.30 12.28 -18.66
C ASP A 159 -1.09 11.87 -19.92
N ASP A 160 -1.41 10.59 -20.07
CA ASP A 160 -2.11 10.04 -21.23
C ASP A 160 -3.46 9.37 -20.90
N GLY A 161 -3.85 9.37 -19.63
CA GLY A 161 -5.10 8.75 -19.16
C GLY A 161 -5.12 7.22 -19.18
N HIS A 162 -4.02 6.55 -19.56
CA HIS A 162 -3.94 5.09 -19.55
C HIS A 162 -3.75 4.52 -18.14
N ALA A 163 -3.04 5.26 -17.27
CA ALA A 163 -2.76 4.87 -15.90
C ALA A 163 -2.47 6.10 -15.03
N SER A 164 -2.44 5.92 -13.71
CA SER A 164 -2.11 6.98 -12.74
C SER A 164 -0.63 7.39 -12.72
N VAL A 165 0.22 6.66 -13.46
CA VAL A 165 1.67 6.91 -13.65
C VAL A 165 1.86 7.40 -15.08
N SER A 166 2.74 8.37 -15.31
CA SER A 166 3.03 8.92 -16.64
C SER A 166 3.60 7.88 -17.59
N LYS A 167 3.37 8.04 -18.89
CA LYS A 167 3.84 7.11 -19.93
C LYS A 167 5.34 6.90 -19.88
N ALA A 168 6.11 7.98 -19.80
CA ALA A 168 7.57 7.91 -19.72
C ALA A 168 8.06 7.10 -18.49
N ASN A 169 7.41 7.28 -17.34
CA ASN A 169 7.74 6.52 -16.13
C ASN A 169 7.35 5.04 -16.27
N ARG A 170 6.23 4.72 -16.94
CA ARG A 170 5.82 3.32 -17.20
C ARG A 170 6.78 2.61 -18.13
N GLU A 171 7.21 3.24 -19.22
CA GLU A 171 8.19 2.68 -20.17
C GLU A 171 9.55 2.43 -19.49
N ALA A 172 10.03 3.41 -18.72
CA ALA A 172 11.27 3.26 -17.96
C ALA A 172 11.18 2.15 -16.90
N LEU A 173 10.02 2.04 -16.24
CA LEU A 173 9.75 0.99 -15.26
C LEU A 173 9.71 -0.39 -15.93
N GLU A 174 9.00 -0.56 -17.04
CA GLU A 174 8.95 -1.82 -17.78
C GLU A 174 10.35 -2.30 -18.15
N LYS A 175 11.18 -1.42 -18.71
CA LYS A 175 12.57 -1.74 -19.07
C LYS A 175 13.37 -2.18 -17.84
N LYS A 176 13.29 -1.44 -16.73
CA LYS A 176 14.02 -1.79 -15.49
C LYS A 176 13.56 -3.12 -14.90
N LEU A 177 12.26 -3.42 -14.98
CA LEU A 177 11.72 -4.71 -14.54
C LEU A 177 12.21 -5.85 -15.41
N ALA A 178 12.28 -5.67 -16.73
CA ALA A 178 12.84 -6.67 -17.65
C ALA A 178 14.31 -6.98 -17.33
N GLU A 179 15.12 -5.96 -17.04
CA GLU A 179 16.51 -6.11 -16.60
C GLU A 179 16.61 -6.91 -15.29
N TYR A 180 15.75 -6.62 -14.31
CA TYR A 180 15.70 -7.41 -13.07
C TYR A 180 15.30 -8.86 -13.33
N ILE A 181 14.25 -9.10 -14.11
CA ILE A 181 13.76 -10.44 -14.43
C ILE A 181 14.87 -11.28 -15.08
N GLU A 182 15.60 -10.73 -16.06
CA GLU A 182 16.71 -11.45 -16.69
C GLU A 182 17.87 -11.70 -15.72
N ARG A 183 18.18 -10.74 -14.86
CA ARG A 183 19.19 -10.93 -13.80
C ARG A 183 18.80 -12.06 -12.83
N PHE A 184 17.54 -12.13 -12.42
CA PHE A 184 17.05 -13.21 -11.54
C PHE A 184 17.06 -14.57 -12.25
N LYS A 185 16.67 -14.64 -13.54
CA LYS A 185 16.78 -15.86 -14.34
C LYS A 185 18.22 -16.35 -14.48
N ALA A 186 19.16 -15.43 -14.73
CA ALA A 186 20.58 -15.76 -14.83
C ALA A 186 21.14 -16.28 -13.50
N ALA A 187 20.75 -15.67 -12.38
CA ALA A 187 21.14 -16.09 -11.04
C ALA A 187 20.53 -17.46 -10.63
N GLY A 188 19.36 -17.81 -11.18
CA GLY A 188 18.63 -19.06 -10.93
C GLY A 188 19.36 -20.36 -11.32
N LYS A 189 20.53 -20.29 -11.97
CA LYS A 189 21.43 -21.45 -12.18
C LYS A 189 22.40 -21.72 -11.02
N ASP A 190 22.55 -20.79 -10.08
CA ASP A 190 23.56 -20.85 -8.99
C ASP A 190 22.97 -20.58 -7.59
N MET A 191 21.67 -20.30 -7.48
CA MET A 191 21.00 -19.85 -6.26
C MET A 191 20.57 -20.97 -5.29
N SER A 192 21.49 -21.88 -4.96
CA SER A 192 21.37 -22.73 -3.75
C SER A 192 21.64 -21.95 -2.44
N ARG A 193 21.96 -20.65 -2.51
CA ARG A 193 22.36 -19.81 -1.37
C ARG A 193 21.24 -18.87 -0.90
N ARG A 194 20.44 -19.37 0.03
CA ARG A 194 19.81 -18.79 1.26
C ARG A 194 19.31 -17.32 1.35
N ASP A 195 19.53 -16.40 0.41
CA ASP A 195 19.36 -14.96 0.70
C ASP A 195 18.28 -14.19 -0.07
N VAL A 196 17.57 -14.81 -1.01
CA VAL A 196 16.38 -14.22 -1.65
C VAL A 196 15.17 -15.06 -1.23
N ARG A 197 14.01 -14.46 -0.95
CA ARG A 197 12.72 -15.18 -1.06
C ARG A 197 12.43 -15.23 -2.56
N PRO A 198 12.98 -16.20 -3.31
CA PRO A 198 13.12 -16.07 -4.77
C PRO A 198 11.75 -16.01 -5.44
N ASP A 199 10.75 -16.63 -4.80
CA ASP A 199 9.40 -16.76 -5.35
C ASP A 199 8.67 -15.42 -5.35
N LEU A 200 8.59 -14.72 -4.20
CA LEU A 200 7.75 -13.52 -4.11
C LEU A 200 8.28 -12.37 -4.97
N ASP A 201 9.59 -12.07 -4.88
CA ASP A 201 10.18 -10.98 -5.67
C ASP A 201 10.03 -11.26 -7.17
N THR A 202 10.30 -12.50 -7.61
CA THR A 202 10.15 -12.88 -9.02
C THR A 202 8.70 -12.85 -9.46
N ILE A 203 7.76 -13.34 -8.64
CA ILE A 203 6.32 -13.33 -8.94
C ILE A 203 5.84 -11.90 -9.12
N GLU A 204 6.11 -11.01 -8.15
CA GLU A 204 5.59 -9.64 -8.19
C GLU A 204 6.26 -8.80 -9.28
N LEU A 205 7.55 -9.03 -9.59
CA LEU A 205 8.21 -8.44 -10.76
C LEU A 205 7.51 -8.83 -12.07
N ASN A 206 7.27 -10.13 -12.27
CA ASN A 206 6.61 -10.62 -13.48
C ASN A 206 5.16 -10.12 -13.57
N ARG A 207 4.43 -10.06 -12.46
CA ARG A 207 3.06 -9.53 -12.39
C ARG A 207 3.03 -8.06 -12.79
N LEU A 208 3.89 -7.22 -12.20
CA LEU A 208 3.95 -5.80 -12.53
C LEU A 208 4.39 -5.58 -13.99
N HIS A 209 5.40 -6.31 -14.46
CA HIS A 209 5.84 -6.23 -15.86
C HIS A 209 4.72 -6.63 -16.84
N GLY A 210 3.99 -7.71 -16.56
CA GLY A 210 2.82 -8.11 -17.35
C GLY A 210 1.70 -7.07 -17.31
N MET A 211 1.46 -6.45 -16.14
CA MET A 211 0.47 -5.39 -15.97
C MET A 211 0.80 -4.16 -16.83
N LEU A 212 2.06 -3.70 -16.84
CA LEU A 212 2.49 -2.57 -17.67
C LEU A 212 2.26 -2.86 -19.16
N ARG A 213 2.61 -4.07 -19.62
CA ARG A 213 2.33 -4.46 -21.01
C ARG A 213 0.85 -4.49 -21.33
N ALA A 214 0.00 -4.94 -20.40
CA ALA A 214 -1.45 -4.91 -20.57
C ALA A 214 -2.00 -3.47 -20.66
N ILE A 215 -1.47 -2.54 -19.85
CA ILE A 215 -1.84 -1.11 -19.89
C ILE A 215 -1.55 -0.50 -21.26
N GLU A 216 -0.41 -0.82 -21.86
CA GLU A 216 0.01 -0.25 -23.14
C GLU A 216 -0.67 -0.90 -24.36
N HIS A 217 -0.93 -2.21 -24.31
CA HIS A 217 -1.32 -2.98 -25.50
C HIS A 217 -2.76 -3.47 -25.51
N MET A 218 -3.50 -3.40 -24.40
CA MET A 218 -4.88 -3.86 -24.35
C MET A 218 -5.82 -2.79 -24.95
N PRO A 219 -6.47 -3.06 -26.10
CA PRO A 219 -7.41 -2.12 -26.67
C PRO A 219 -8.66 -2.02 -25.79
N GLY A 220 -9.13 -0.80 -25.57
CA GLY A 220 -10.44 -0.53 -25.01
C GLY A 220 -11.49 -0.28 -26.11
N PRO A 221 -12.77 -0.16 -25.74
CA PRO A 221 -13.79 0.39 -26.63
C PRO A 221 -13.38 1.75 -27.23
N PRO A 222 -13.86 2.12 -28.43
CA PRO A 222 -13.55 3.40 -29.05
C PRO A 222 -13.80 4.59 -28.10
N GLY A 223 -12.82 5.49 -27.99
CA GLY A 223 -12.90 6.67 -27.12
C GLY A 223 -12.63 6.41 -25.63
N THR A 224 -12.24 5.19 -25.25
CA THR A 224 -11.89 4.87 -23.86
C THR A 224 -10.37 4.74 -23.67
N THR A 225 -9.84 5.44 -22.68
CA THR A 225 -8.46 5.29 -22.19
C THR A 225 -8.44 4.57 -20.85
N GLY A 226 -7.36 3.85 -20.57
CA GLY A 226 -7.17 3.13 -19.31
C GLY A 226 -8.15 1.97 -19.08
N TYR A 227 -8.71 1.39 -20.14
CA TYR A 227 -9.74 0.34 -20.06
C TYR A 227 -9.34 -0.83 -19.16
N TYR A 228 -8.12 -1.36 -19.32
CA TYR A 228 -7.62 -2.47 -18.52
C TYR A 228 -7.66 -2.18 -17.00
N LEU A 229 -7.18 -0.99 -16.59
CA LEU A 229 -7.16 -0.61 -15.17
C LEU A 229 -8.55 -0.29 -14.64
N LYS A 230 -9.41 0.36 -15.43
CA LYS A 230 -10.82 0.61 -15.05
C LYS A 230 -11.58 -0.70 -14.82
N SER A 231 -11.50 -1.63 -15.76
CA SER A 231 -12.12 -2.96 -15.62
C SER A 231 -11.55 -3.74 -14.43
N THR A 232 -10.23 -3.68 -14.22
CA THR A 232 -9.60 -4.31 -13.05
C THR A 232 -10.10 -3.69 -11.75
N LYS A 233 -10.21 -2.35 -11.69
CA LYS A 233 -10.71 -1.62 -10.53
C LYS A 233 -12.16 -1.97 -10.21
N ASP A 234 -13.02 -2.00 -11.21
CA ASP A 234 -14.44 -2.36 -11.06
C ASP A 234 -14.59 -3.79 -10.53
N TYR A 235 -13.81 -4.73 -11.08
CA TYR A 235 -13.76 -6.11 -10.58
C TYR A 235 -13.30 -6.17 -9.11
N LEU A 236 -12.24 -5.44 -8.75
CA LEU A 236 -11.73 -5.41 -7.38
C LEU A 236 -12.71 -4.76 -6.40
N LEU A 237 -13.45 -3.73 -6.84
CA LEU A 237 -14.48 -3.08 -6.03
C LEU A 237 -15.63 -4.05 -5.72
N GLY A 238 -16.09 -4.82 -6.72
CA GLY A 238 -17.13 -5.84 -6.55
C GLY A 238 -16.72 -7.04 -5.68
N GLN A 239 -15.45 -7.15 -5.28
CA GLN A 239 -14.95 -8.21 -4.39
C GLN A 239 -14.83 -7.79 -2.93
N ILE A 240 -15.20 -6.55 -2.58
CA ILE A 240 -15.04 -6.04 -1.22
C ILE A 240 -16.33 -6.30 -0.44
N PRO A 241 -16.31 -7.18 0.57
CA PRO A 241 -17.49 -7.44 1.36
C PRO A 241 -17.88 -6.22 2.20
N GLY A 242 -19.18 -6.00 2.32
CA GLY A 242 -19.77 -4.97 3.18
C GLY A 242 -19.69 -3.56 2.63
N GLN A 243 -19.32 -3.38 1.35
CA GLN A 243 -19.18 -2.05 0.74
C GLN A 243 -20.51 -1.53 0.19
N GLU A 244 -21.31 -2.40 -0.41
CA GLU A 244 -22.62 -2.08 -1.00
C GLU A 244 -23.74 -2.79 -0.24
N GLU A 245 -23.43 -4.00 0.23
CA GLU A 245 -24.26 -4.90 1.01
C GLU A 245 -23.92 -4.89 2.51
N CYS A 246 -24.72 -5.60 3.30
CA CYS A 246 -24.51 -5.74 4.74
C CYS A 246 -23.31 -6.65 5.02
N ASP A 247 -22.29 -6.15 5.72
CA ASP A 247 -21.06 -6.89 6.12
C ASP A 247 -21.32 -8.11 7.01
N LEU A 248 -22.57 -8.31 7.48
CA LEU A 248 -22.96 -9.48 8.27
C LEU A 248 -23.82 -10.48 7.50
N CYS A 249 -24.96 -10.04 6.94
CA CYS A 249 -25.97 -10.94 6.37
C CYS A 249 -26.04 -10.89 4.84
N MET A 250 -25.18 -10.10 4.18
CA MET A 250 -25.12 -9.94 2.73
C MET A 250 -26.39 -9.35 2.09
N ASP A 251 -27.27 -8.76 2.89
CA ASP A 251 -28.45 -8.04 2.39
C ASP A 251 -28.02 -6.80 1.62
N GLU A 252 -28.54 -6.64 0.40
CA GLU A 252 -28.23 -5.52 -0.51
C GLU A 252 -28.80 -4.19 0.00
N GLU A 253 -29.83 -4.22 0.85
CA GLU A 253 -30.44 -3.01 1.43
C GLU A 253 -29.68 -2.48 2.67
N ALA A 254 -28.36 -2.31 2.55
CA ALA A 254 -27.49 -1.89 3.65
C ALA A 254 -27.37 -0.35 3.78
N ALA A 255 -28.40 0.28 4.33
CA ALA A 255 -28.47 1.73 4.46
C ALA A 255 -27.51 2.34 5.52
N HIS A 256 -27.11 1.58 6.53
CA HIS A 256 -26.34 2.11 7.66
C HIS A 256 -24.83 1.93 7.47
N VAL A 257 -24.12 3.03 7.22
CA VAL A 257 -22.65 3.03 7.20
C VAL A 257 -22.10 3.11 8.63
N CYS A 258 -21.06 2.34 8.94
CA CYS A 258 -20.36 2.47 10.23
C CYS A 258 -19.87 3.91 10.44
N SER A 259 -20.38 4.59 11.46
CA SER A 259 -20.10 6.01 11.72
C SER A 259 -18.63 6.31 12.03
N ARG A 260 -17.87 5.32 12.51
CA ARG A 260 -16.47 5.47 12.89
C ARG A 260 -15.51 5.30 11.72
N CYS A 261 -15.50 4.14 11.06
CA CYS A 261 -14.56 3.88 9.96
C CYS A 261 -15.10 4.32 8.60
N LYS A 262 -16.41 4.45 8.44
CA LYS A 262 -17.09 4.77 7.17
C LYS A 262 -16.75 3.83 6.00
N SER A 263 -16.34 2.60 6.32
CA SER A 263 -15.83 1.64 5.33
C SER A 263 -16.71 0.41 5.12
N VAL A 264 -17.71 0.19 5.97
CA VAL A 264 -18.61 -0.96 5.90
C VAL A 264 -20.05 -0.53 6.15
N ARG A 265 -21.01 -1.27 5.59
CA ARG A 265 -22.45 -1.06 5.70
C ARG A 265 -23.15 -2.19 6.43
N TYR A 266 -24.31 -1.86 6.99
CA TYR A 266 -25.20 -2.77 7.70
C TYR A 266 -26.65 -2.44 7.35
N CYS A 267 -27.51 -3.45 7.25
CA CYS A 267 -28.97 -3.24 7.08
C CYS A 267 -29.65 -2.80 8.38
N SER A 268 -29.03 -3.03 9.55
CA SER A 268 -29.58 -2.68 10.86
C SER A 268 -28.51 -2.48 11.93
N THR A 269 -28.88 -1.81 13.02
CA THR A 269 -28.06 -1.69 14.24
C THR A 269 -27.81 -3.04 14.91
N GLU A 270 -28.72 -4.00 14.76
CA GLU A 270 -28.53 -5.37 15.23
C GLU A 270 -27.39 -6.06 14.49
N CYS A 271 -27.38 -5.99 13.16
CA CYS A 271 -26.30 -6.55 12.34
C CYS A 271 -24.96 -5.88 12.66
N GLN A 272 -24.95 -4.55 12.79
CA GLN A 272 -23.76 -3.84 13.24
C GLN A 272 -23.28 -4.33 14.61
N GLY A 273 -24.19 -4.54 15.58
CA GLY A 273 -23.87 -5.01 16.92
C GLY A 273 -23.31 -6.43 16.97
N LYS A 274 -23.80 -7.33 16.10
CA LYS A 274 -23.25 -8.69 15.92
C LYS A 274 -21.86 -8.65 15.27
N ALA A 275 -21.73 -7.99 14.13
CA ALA A 275 -20.44 -7.82 13.45
C ALA A 275 -19.38 -7.14 14.34
N TRP A 276 -19.81 -6.21 15.19
CA TRP A 276 -18.94 -5.58 16.20
C TRP A 276 -18.31 -6.61 17.14
N LYS A 277 -19.10 -7.56 17.63
CA LYS A 277 -18.65 -8.64 18.51
C LYS A 277 -17.80 -9.68 17.77
N GLU A 278 -18.12 -9.96 16.51
CA GLU A 278 -17.42 -10.95 15.67
C GLU A 278 -16.05 -10.51 15.16
N GLY A 279 -15.77 -9.20 15.18
CA GLY A 279 -14.42 -8.72 14.92
C GLY A 279 -14.31 -7.34 14.27
N HIS A 280 -15.42 -6.72 13.84
CA HIS A 280 -15.36 -5.39 13.21
C HIS A 280 -14.65 -4.37 14.11
N ARG A 281 -14.83 -4.46 15.43
CA ARG A 281 -14.14 -3.60 16.42
C ARG A 281 -12.61 -3.60 16.32
N MET A 282 -12.01 -4.70 15.84
CA MET A 282 -10.56 -4.86 15.71
C MET A 282 -9.99 -4.20 14.45
N ARG A 283 -10.85 -3.91 13.47
CA ARG A 283 -10.52 -3.28 12.19
C ARG A 283 -11.12 -1.88 12.03
N CYS A 284 -11.81 -1.38 13.06
CA CYS A 284 -12.56 -0.13 13.04
C CYS A 284 -11.80 0.99 13.76
N PHE A 285 -11.26 1.92 12.97
CA PHE A 285 -10.49 3.09 13.39
C PHE A 285 -11.12 4.34 12.80
N THR A 286 -10.93 5.47 13.47
CA THR A 286 -11.29 6.78 12.92
C THR A 286 -10.23 7.17 11.89
N CYS A 287 -10.66 7.50 10.68
CA CYS A 287 -9.78 7.95 9.60
C CYS A 287 -9.40 9.42 9.81
N ALA A 288 -8.12 9.75 9.71
CA ALA A 288 -7.58 11.10 9.92
C ALA A 288 -7.57 11.96 8.64
N PHE A 289 -8.13 11.45 7.53
CA PHE A 289 -8.23 12.07 6.23
C PHE A 289 -9.53 11.67 5.53
#